data_AF-A0A6J1ESI5-F1
#
_entry.id   AF-A0A6J1ESI5-F1
#
_cell.length_a   1.000
_cell.length_b   1.000
_cell.length_c   1.000
_cell.angle_alpha   90.00
_cell.angle_beta   90.00
_cell.angle_gamma   90.00
#
_symmetry.space_group_name_H-M   'P 1'
#
loop_
_entity.id
_entity.type
_entity.pdbx_description
1 polymer ?
#
loop_
_entity_poly.entity_id
_entity_poly.type
_entity_poly.pdbx_seq_one_letter_code
_entity_poly.pdbx_strand_id
1 'polypeptide(L)'
;MVVSVPNTGVKSVLCNSGIFTGGDPFAVSLDYVLKELESSTPTTNNYDFYNISPYPNSFAYGHASCNQSLTTSDCTTCLGAAKTNMLGSCQMRIGARAVLNDCSIRYEQNPFDD
;
A
#
# COMPACT_ATOMS: atom_id res chain seq x y z
N MET A 1 -16.02 21.49 -9.90
CA MET A 1 -15.57 20.13 -10.21
C MET A 1 -14.11 20.05 -9.81
N VAL A 2 -13.75 19.21 -8.85
CA VAL A 2 -12.34 19.03 -8.49
C VAL A 2 -11.75 18.11 -9.55
N VAL A 3 -11.00 18.69 -10.48
CA VAL A 3 -10.21 17.93 -11.45
C VAL A 3 -8.81 17.87 -10.86
N SER A 4 -8.57 16.93 -9.97
CA SER A 4 -7.28 16.77 -9.33
C SER A 4 -6.54 15.63 -10.01
N VAL A 5 -5.62 15.95 -10.92
CA VAL A 5 -4.65 14.95 -11.38
C VAL A 5 -3.79 14.57 -10.17
N PRO A 6 -3.67 13.27 -9.82
CA PRO A 6 -2.91 12.87 -8.65
C PRO A 6 -1.43 13.14 -8.87
N ASN A 7 -0.79 13.83 -7.93
CA ASN A 7 0.65 14.02 -7.96
C ASN A 7 1.35 12.74 -7.46
N THR A 8 1.88 11.98 -8.41
CA THR A 8 2.56 10.72 -8.16
C THR A 8 4.07 10.85 -7.96
N GLY A 9 4.57 12.07 -7.73
CA GLY A 9 5.97 12.30 -7.40
C GLY A 9 6.38 11.55 -6.13
N VAL A 10 7.36 10.66 -6.25
CA VAL A 10 7.86 9.82 -5.16
C VAL A 10 8.63 10.70 -4.16
N LYS A 11 8.21 10.71 -2.89
CA LYS A 11 8.94 11.35 -1.79
C LYS A 11 9.94 10.40 -1.15
N SER A 12 9.51 9.17 -0.84
CA SER A 12 10.36 8.17 -0.22
C SER A 12 9.86 6.76 -0.48
N VAL A 13 10.79 5.82 -0.62
CA VAL A 13 10.52 4.39 -0.58
C VAL A 13 11.44 3.77 0.47
N LEU A 14 10.87 3.10 1.47
CA LEU A 14 11.58 2.44 2.55
C LEU A 14 11.30 0.94 2.47
N CYS A 15 12.36 0.16 2.57
CA CYS A 15 12.32 -1.28 2.47
C CYS A 15 12.77 -1.89 3.80
N ASN A 16 12.01 -2.83 4.33
CA ASN A 16 12.45 -3.63 5.46
C ASN A 16 13.69 -4.47 5.06
N SER A 17 14.62 -4.70 5.99
CA SER A 17 15.82 -5.51 5.74
C SER A 17 15.51 -7.00 5.63
N GLY A 18 14.42 -7.46 6.25
CA GLY A 18 13.96 -8.84 6.16
C GLY A 18 13.41 -9.18 4.77
N ILE A 19 13.56 -10.44 4.37
CA ILE A 19 13.11 -10.95 3.08
C ILE A 19 12.22 -12.19 3.27
N PHE A 20 11.24 -12.35 2.38
CA PHE A 20 10.48 -13.60 2.24
C PHE A 20 10.91 -14.31 0.96
N THR A 21 10.74 -15.63 0.89
CA THR A 21 11.17 -16.45 -0.25
C THR A 21 9.99 -16.98 -1.07
N GLY A 22 10.27 -17.45 -2.29
CA GLY A 22 9.26 -18.16 -3.09
C GLY A 22 8.75 -19.39 -2.34
N GLY A 23 7.44 -19.43 -2.05
CA GLY A 23 6.78 -20.46 -1.26
C GLY A 23 6.39 -20.02 0.16
N ASP A 24 6.79 -18.83 0.59
CA ASP A 24 6.35 -18.26 1.86
C ASP A 24 4.84 -17.95 1.80
N PRO A 25 4.01 -18.43 2.76
CA PRO A 25 2.59 -18.08 2.83
C PRO A 25 2.34 -16.56 2.92
N PHE A 26 3.32 -15.79 3.40
CA PHE A 26 3.26 -14.34 3.44
C PHE A 26 3.04 -13.72 2.06
N ALA A 27 3.58 -14.31 0.98
CA ALA A 27 3.42 -13.76 -0.37
C ALA A 27 1.95 -13.67 -0.79
N VAL A 28 1.13 -14.65 -0.39
CA VAL A 28 -0.31 -14.68 -0.67
C VAL A 28 -1.04 -13.62 0.16
N SER A 29 -0.69 -13.50 1.44
CA SER A 29 -1.23 -12.47 2.33
C SER A 29 -0.89 -11.06 1.87
N LEU A 30 0.33 -10.85 1.38
CA LEU A 30 0.80 -9.58 0.84
C LEU A 30 0.01 -9.19 -0.42
N ASP A 31 -0.15 -10.12 -1.37
CA ASP A 31 -0.92 -9.86 -2.60
C ASP A 31 -2.37 -9.45 -2.28
N TYR A 32 -3.02 -10.20 -1.36
CA TYR A 32 -4.36 -9.87 -0.88
C TYR A 32 -4.42 -8.47 -0.29
N VAL A 33 -3.54 -8.15 0.67
CA VAL A 33 -3.57 -6.86 1.36
C VAL A 33 -3.33 -5.71 0.39
N LEU A 34 -2.33 -5.80 -0.49
CA LEU A 34 -2.05 -4.73 -1.47
C LEU A 34 -3.25 -4.48 -2.40
N LYS A 35 -3.93 -5.55 -2.85
CA LYS A 35 -5.13 -5.43 -3.68
C LYS A 35 -6.28 -4.75 -2.94
N GLU A 36 -6.51 -5.13 -1.68
CA GLU A 36 -7.57 -4.54 -0.87
C GLU A 36 -7.28 -3.07 -0.52
N LEU A 37 -6.02 -2.72 -0.26
CA LEU A 37 -5.61 -1.33 -0.05
C LEU A 37 -5.91 -0.47 -1.29
N GLU A 38 -5.59 -0.95 -2.50
CA GLU A 38 -5.88 -0.20 -3.73
C GLU A 38 -7.39 -0.06 -4.02
N SER A 39 -8.19 -1.08 -3.68
CA SER A 39 -9.62 -1.12 -3.98
C SER A 39 -10.49 -0.39 -2.95
N SER A 40 -10.10 -0.44 -1.67
CA SER A 40 -10.96 0.01 -0.56
C SER A 40 -10.60 1.40 -0.04
N THR A 41 -9.33 1.82 -0.12
CA THR A 41 -8.93 3.18 0.27
C THR A 41 -9.75 4.28 -0.46
N PRO A 42 -9.99 4.20 -1.79
CA PRO A 42 -10.78 5.19 -2.52
C PRO A 42 -12.23 5.34 -2.07
N THR A 43 -12.79 4.32 -1.42
CA THR A 43 -14.20 4.28 -1.00
C THR A 43 -14.37 4.38 0.51
N THR A 44 -13.27 4.31 1.25
CA THR A 44 -13.25 4.46 2.71
C THR A 44 -13.31 5.94 3.09
N ASN A 45 -13.93 6.22 4.23
CA ASN A 45 -14.02 7.58 4.75
C ASN A 45 -12.61 8.20 4.89
N ASN A 46 -12.48 9.48 4.52
CA ASN A 46 -11.21 10.23 4.55
C ASN A 46 -10.08 9.66 3.68
N TYR A 47 -10.34 8.67 2.82
CA TYR A 47 -9.33 7.93 2.08
C TYR A 47 -8.21 7.38 2.96
N ASP A 48 -8.57 6.82 4.11
CA ASP A 48 -7.64 6.27 5.09
C ASP A 48 -8.09 4.86 5.47
N PHE A 49 -7.32 3.84 5.08
CA PHE A 49 -7.76 2.44 5.16
C PHE A 49 -6.66 1.51 5.66
N TYR A 50 -7.03 0.67 6.62
CA TYR A 50 -6.20 -0.37 7.21
C TYR A 50 -6.81 -1.73 6.89
N ASN A 51 -5.95 -2.71 6.61
CA ASN A 51 -6.40 -4.08 6.41
C ASN A 51 -5.40 -5.10 6.94
N ILE A 52 -5.92 -6.27 7.30
CA ILE A 52 -5.13 -7.44 7.70
C ILE A 52 -5.59 -8.61 6.84
N SER A 53 -4.64 -9.35 6.25
CA SER A 53 -4.98 -10.54 5.45
C SER A 53 -5.77 -11.57 6.28
N PRO A 54 -6.73 -12.31 5.70
CA PRO A 54 -7.51 -13.31 6.43
C PRO A 54 -6.76 -14.65 6.62
N TYR A 55 -5.47 -14.73 6.30
CA TYR A 55 -4.70 -15.98 6.30
C TYR A 55 -3.87 -16.15 7.57
N PRO A 56 -4.25 -17.06 8.49
CA PRO A 56 -3.64 -17.16 9.81
C PRO A 56 -2.23 -17.76 9.81
N ASN A 57 -1.80 -18.39 8.72
CA ASN A 57 -0.46 -18.97 8.61
C ASN A 57 0.65 -17.91 8.57
N SER A 58 0.37 -16.76 7.97
CA SER A 58 1.27 -15.60 7.97
C SER A 58 0.47 -14.37 7.62
N PHE A 59 0.13 -13.55 8.61
CA PHE A 59 -0.59 -12.31 8.37
C PHE A 59 0.26 -11.30 7.60
N ALA A 60 -0.40 -10.49 6.77
CA ALA A 60 0.11 -9.23 6.27
C ALA A 60 -0.76 -8.11 6.84
N TYR A 61 -0.10 -7.05 7.28
CA TYR A 61 -0.73 -5.83 7.77
C TYR A 61 -0.51 -4.75 6.72
N GLY A 62 -1.54 -3.96 6.43
CA GLY A 62 -1.49 -2.95 5.40
C GLY A 62 -2.20 -1.67 5.80
N HIS A 63 -1.65 -0.57 5.32
CA HIS A 63 -2.24 0.75 5.42
C HIS A 63 -2.05 1.50 4.11
N ALA A 64 -3.09 2.20 3.68
CA ALA A 64 -3.02 3.11 2.55
C ALA A 64 -3.84 4.37 2.84
N SER A 65 -3.33 5.48 2.35
CA SER A 65 -4.03 6.75 2.45
C SER A 65 -3.86 7.62 1.20
N CYS A 66 -4.86 8.45 0.89
CA CYS A 66 -4.81 9.45 -0.17
C CYS A 66 -5.15 10.85 0.34
N ASN A 67 -4.72 11.87 -0.40
CA ASN A 67 -5.16 13.24 -0.22
C ASN A 67 -6.67 13.35 -0.47
N GLN A 68 -7.40 13.93 0.49
CA GLN A 68 -8.86 14.07 0.43
C GLN A 68 -9.37 14.96 -0.70
N SER A 69 -8.48 15.72 -1.32
CA SER A 69 -8.80 16.52 -2.50
C SER A 69 -8.93 15.68 -3.78
N LEU A 70 -8.50 14.42 -3.76
CA LEU A 70 -8.55 13.51 -4.91
C LEU A 70 -9.96 12.97 -5.18
N THR A 71 -10.22 12.60 -6.43
CA THR A 71 -11.35 11.72 -6.75
C THR A 71 -10.99 10.26 -6.42
N THR A 72 -12.00 9.40 -6.36
CA THR A 72 -11.80 7.96 -6.11
C THR A 72 -10.86 7.34 -7.15
N SER A 73 -11.05 7.66 -8.43
CA SER A 73 -10.21 7.19 -9.53
C SER A 73 -8.76 7.69 -9.43
N ASP A 74 -8.57 8.94 -9.00
CA ASP A 74 -7.24 9.53 -8.84
C ASP A 74 -6.51 8.93 -7.64
N CYS A 75 -7.22 8.65 -6.54
CA CYS A 75 -6.67 7.92 -5.40
C CYS A 75 -6.20 6.51 -5.82
N THR A 76 -7.03 5.75 -6.55
CA THR A 76 -6.62 4.43 -7.09
C THR A 76 -5.37 4.56 -7.97
N THR A 77 -5.33 5.56 -8.85
CA THR A 77 -4.18 5.79 -9.73
C THR A 77 -2.91 6.12 -8.94
N CYS A 78 -3.02 6.94 -7.89
CA CYS A 78 -1.90 7.26 -7.03
C CYS A 78 -1.39 6.02 -6.28
N LEU A 79 -2.28 5.23 -5.68
CA LEU A 79 -1.92 4.02 -4.95
C LEU A 79 -1.27 2.97 -5.87
N GLY A 80 -1.76 2.82 -7.10
CA GLY A 80 -1.13 1.95 -8.10
C GLY A 80 0.29 2.40 -8.47
N ALA A 81 0.52 3.71 -8.61
CA ALA A 81 1.86 4.27 -8.81
C ALA A 81 2.76 4.02 -7.58
N ALA A 82 2.23 4.23 -6.36
CA ALA A 82 2.96 3.98 -5.11
C ALA A 82 3.35 2.51 -4.98
N LYS A 83 2.42 1.58 -5.23
CA LYS A 83 2.65 0.13 -5.23
C LYS A 83 3.71 -0.27 -6.25
N THR A 84 3.64 0.27 -7.47
CA THR A 84 4.62 -0.03 -8.53
C THR A 84 6.03 0.39 -8.12
N ASN A 85 6.19 1.61 -7.60
CA ASN A 85 7.49 2.10 -7.12
C ASN A 85 8.00 1.29 -5.91
N MET A 86 7.09 0.93 -5.00
CA MET A 86 7.39 0.13 -3.81
C MET A 86 7.90 -1.25 -4.19
N LEU A 87 7.17 -1.99 -5.04
CA LEU A 87 7.54 -3.36 -5.43
C LEU A 87 8.79 -3.39 -6.32
N GLY A 88 9.00 -2.35 -7.14
CA GLY A 88 10.20 -2.20 -7.94
C GLY A 88 11.46 -2.03 -7.10
N SER A 89 11.36 -1.29 -5.99
CA SER A 89 12.50 -0.98 -5.09
C SER A 89 12.69 -2.02 -3.98
N CYS A 90 11.60 -2.53 -3.42
CA CYS A 90 11.57 -3.41 -2.25
C CYS A 90 11.19 -4.84 -2.64
N GLN A 91 11.97 -5.44 -3.56
CA GLN A 91 11.73 -6.80 -4.01
C GLN A 91 11.85 -7.80 -2.85
N MET A 92 10.82 -8.64 -2.69
CA MET A 92 10.76 -9.73 -1.72
C MET A 92 10.96 -9.30 -0.25
N ARG A 93 10.61 -8.07 0.12
CA ARG A 93 10.77 -7.58 1.51
C ARG A 93 9.56 -7.94 2.36
N ILE A 94 9.79 -8.25 3.64
CA ILE A 94 8.70 -8.53 4.59
C ILE A 94 7.92 -7.27 5.00
N GLY A 95 8.39 -6.10 4.57
CA GLY A 95 7.74 -4.83 4.79
C GLY A 95 8.28 -3.77 3.84
N ALA A 96 7.41 -2.85 3.44
CA ALA A 96 7.80 -1.69 2.68
C ALA A 96 6.80 -0.55 2.85
N ARG A 97 7.30 0.68 2.66
CA ARG A 97 6.50 1.90 2.64
C ARG A 97 6.87 2.73 1.43
N ALA A 98 5.89 3.14 0.64
CA ALA A 98 6.05 4.18 -0.37
C ALA A 98 5.18 5.38 -0.05
N VAL A 99 5.79 6.55 -0.05
CA VAL A 99 5.13 7.84 0.13
C VAL A 99 5.33 8.66 -1.13
N LEU A 100 4.22 9.00 -1.77
CA LEU A 100 4.15 9.90 -2.93
C LEU A 100 3.60 11.26 -2.45
N ASN A 101 3.47 12.23 -3.35
CA ASN A 101 2.95 13.55 -3.00
C ASN A 101 1.52 13.50 -2.45
N ASP A 102 0.63 12.74 -3.11
CA ASP A 102 -0.79 12.68 -2.75
C ASP A 102 -1.28 11.35 -2.15
N CYS A 103 -0.40 10.36 -1.97
CA CYS A 103 -0.79 9.10 -1.35
C CYS A 103 0.38 8.37 -0.71
N SER A 104 0.07 7.40 0.13
CA SER A 104 1.03 6.47 0.70
C SER A 104 0.45 5.06 0.78
N ILE A 105 1.34 4.08 0.68
CA ILE A 105 1.03 2.67 0.89
C ILE A 105 2.13 2.05 1.75
N ARG A 106 1.73 1.26 2.74
CA ARG A 106 2.63 0.55 3.65
C ARG A 106 2.12 -0.86 3.89
N TYR A 107 3.04 -1.81 3.94
CA TYR A 107 2.75 -3.14 4.46
C TYR A 107 3.90 -3.61 5.36
N GLU A 108 3.57 -4.48 6.31
CA GLU A 108 4.54 -5.17 7.15
C GLU A 108 4.01 -6.58 7.50
N GLN A 109 4.93 -7.50 7.82
CA GLN A 109 4.60 -8.83 8.34
C GLN A 109 4.16 -8.82 9.81
N ASN A 110 4.45 -7.73 10.53
CA ASN A 110 4.05 -7.52 11.91
C ASN A 110 3.07 -6.33 12.03
N PRO A 111 2.23 -6.29 13.08
CA PRO A 111 1.40 -5.12 13.36
C PRO A 111 2.25 -3.84 13.48
N PHE A 112 1.70 -2.72 13.02
CA PHE A 112 2.32 -1.41 13.11
C PHE A 112 1.25 -0.33 13.30
N ASP A 113 1.69 0.80 13.84
CA ASP A 113 0.96 2.06 13.84
C ASP A 113 1.60 3.02 12.81
N ASP A 114 0.78 3.86 12.17
CA ASP A 114 1.22 4.94 11.26
C ASP A 114 0.90 6.33 11.84
#